data_AF-T0VIT2-F1
#
_entry.id   AF-T0VIT2-F1
#
_cell.length_a   1.000
_cell.length_b   1.000
_cell.length_c   1.000
_cell.angle_alpha   90.00
_cell.angle_beta   90.00
_cell.angle_gamma   90.00
#
_symmetry.space_group_name_H-M   'P 1'
#
loop_
_entity.id
_entity.type
_entity.pdbx_description
1 polymer ?
#
loop_
_entity_poly.entity_id
_entity_poly.type
_entity_poly.pdbx_seq_one_letter_code
_entity_poly.pdbx_strand_id
1 'polypeptide(L)' 'MMINYQGEDFTETEFYGREILEAIQLTNKFPTPKKVLIEMLEEMIHEQLDLIDKEELNNYINAKNRFKL' A
#
# COMPACT_ATOMS: atom_id res chain seq x y z
N MET A 1 -11.12 16.18 -19.32
CA MET A 1 -9.70 16.52 -19.61
C MET A 1 -9.04 15.33 -20.30
N MET A 2 -7.99 15.52 -21.11
CA MET A 2 -7.18 14.40 -21.64
C MET A 2 -5.95 14.20 -20.75
N ILE A 3 -5.66 12.96 -20.39
CA ILE A 3 -4.54 12.57 -19.52
C ILE A 3 -3.58 11.75 -20.37
N ASN A 4 -2.35 12.23 -20.52
CA ASN A 4 -1.29 11.46 -21.16
C ASN A 4 -0.61 10.56 -20.11
N TYR A 5 -0.68 9.25 -20.29
CA TYR A 5 -0.09 8.27 -19.40
C TYR A 5 0.64 7.20 -20.22
N GLN A 6 1.94 7.01 -19.95
CA GLN A 6 2.80 6.03 -20.64
C GLN A 6 2.82 6.16 -22.17
N GLY A 7 2.64 7.38 -22.69
CA GLY A 7 2.63 7.66 -24.13
C GLY A 7 1.29 7.43 -24.83
N GLU A 8 0.23 7.09 -24.08
CA GLU A 8 -1.14 7.02 -24.57
C GLU A 8 -2.00 8.14 -23.97
N ASP A 9 -2.93 8.67 -24.76
CA ASP A 9 -3.88 9.68 -24.32
C ASP A 9 -5.20 9.03 -23.89
N PHE A 10 -5.61 9.28 -22.65
CA PHE A 10 -6.86 8.80 -22.08
C PHE A 10 -7.83 9.94 -21.84
N THR A 11 -9.12 9.68 -21.99
CA THR A 11 -10.10 10.54 -21.32
C THR A 11 -9.95 10.38 -19.81
N GLU A 12 -10.29 11.43 -19.08
CA GLU A 12 -10.30 11.43 -17.62
C GLU A 12 -11.04 10.23 -17.01
N THR A 13 -12.19 9.86 -17.58
CA THR A 13 -12.97 8.69 -17.13
C THR A 13 -12.24 7.36 -17.37
N GLU A 14 -11.58 7.21 -18.52
CA GLU A 14 -10.82 5.98 -18.85
C GLU A 14 -9.61 5.82 -17.93
N PHE A 15 -8.92 6.91 -17.65
CA PHE A 15 -7.76 6.91 -16.76
C PHE A 15 -8.15 6.46 -15.34
N TYR A 16 -9.15 7.10 -14.72
CA TYR A 16 -9.60 6.72 -13.38
C TYR A 16 -10.23 5.31 -13.34
N GLY A 17 -10.92 4.91 -14.41
CA GLY A 17 -11.43 3.54 -14.54
C GLY A 17 -10.34 2.48 -14.50
N ARG A 18 -9.18 2.75 -15.13
CA ARG A 18 -8.01 1.86 -15.07
C ARG A 18 -7.37 1.83 -13.69
N GLU A 19 -7.12 2.98 -13.07
CA GLU A 19 -6.52 3.06 -11.73
C GLU A 19 -7.32 2.25 -10.70
N ILE A 20 -8.65 2.35 -10.74
CA ILE A 20 -9.55 1.59 -9.86
C ILE A 20 -9.44 0.09 -10.15
N LEU A 21 -9.44 -0.31 -11.42
CA LEU A 21 -9.34 -1.70 -11.82
C LEU A 21 -7.99 -2.32 -11.41
N GLU A 22 -6.89 -1.60 -11.59
CA GLU A 22 -5.55 -2.03 -11.19
C GLU A 22 -5.45 -2.19 -9.67
N ALA A 23 -5.99 -1.23 -8.90
CA ALA A 23 -6.07 -1.35 -7.45
C ALA A 23 -6.87 -2.58 -7.01
N ILE A 24 -8.03 -2.86 -7.63
CA ILE A 24 -8.84 -4.06 -7.36
C ILE A 24 -8.10 -5.35 -7.76
N GLN A 25 -7.39 -5.35 -8.87
CA GLN A 25 -6.61 -6.51 -9.30
C GLN A 25 -5.42 -6.76 -8.38
N LEU A 26 -4.76 -5.71 -7.90
CA LEU A 26 -3.69 -5.82 -6.91
C LEU A 26 -4.22 -6.38 -5.59
N THR A 27 -5.38 -5.92 -5.11
CA THR A 27 -5.96 -6.50 -3.88
C THR A 27 -6.38 -7.95 -4.06
N ASN A 28 -6.84 -8.36 -5.25
CA ASN A 28 -7.11 -9.76 -5.58
C ASN A 28 -5.83 -10.62 -5.75
N LYS A 29 -4.69 -10.01 -6.12
CA LYS A 29 -3.39 -10.68 -6.23
C LYS A 29 -2.65 -10.85 -4.90
N PHE A 30 -3.07 -10.14 -3.85
CA PHE A 30 -2.68 -10.43 -2.48
C PHE A 30 -3.80 -11.24 -1.81
N PRO A 31 -3.86 -12.58 -2.01
CA PRO A 31 -4.81 -13.44 -1.31
C PRO A 31 -4.51 -13.49 0.20
N THR A 32 -3.38 -12.94 0.62
CA THR A 32 -2.95 -12.85 2.00
C THR A 32 -3.84 -11.84 2.74
N PRO A 33 -4.61 -12.30 3.74
CA PRO A 33 -5.43 -11.40 4.53
C PRO A 33 -4.60 -10.26 5.10
N LYS A 34 -5.16 -9.04 5.12
CA LYS A 34 -4.52 -7.84 5.67
C LYS A 34 -3.85 -8.10 7.03
N LYS A 35 -4.51 -8.90 7.89
CA LYS A 35 -3.97 -9.31 9.20
C LYS A 35 -2.64 -10.05 9.08
N VAL A 36 -2.52 -11.00 8.15
CA VAL A 36 -1.29 -11.77 7.93
C VAL A 36 -0.18 -10.88 7.39
N LEU A 37 -0.50 -9.92 6.52
CA LEU A 37 0.50 -8.95 6.04
C LEU A 37 1.03 -8.06 7.17
N ILE A 38 0.16 -7.66 8.10
CA ILE A 38 0.55 -6.88 9.29
C ILE A 38 1.42 -7.73 10.22
N GLU A 39 1.05 -8.99 10.47
CA GLU A 39 1.84 -9.93 11.28
C GLU A 39 3.24 -10.14 10.70
N MET A 40 3.35 -10.37 9.39
CA MET A 40 4.66 -10.52 8.71
C MET A 40 5.51 -9.24 8.80
N LEU A 41 4.88 -8.07 8.68
CA LEU A 41 5.59 -6.80 8.83
C LEU A 41 6.09 -6.60 10.26
N GLU A 42 5.30 -6.98 11.27
CA GLU A 42 5.70 -6.92 12.69
C GLU A 42 6.87 -7.85 12.99
N GLU A 43 6.87 -9.06 12.43
CA GLU A 43 8.00 -9.99 12.53
C GLU A 43 9.28 -9.38 11.94
N MET A 44 9.20 -8.80 10.74
CA MET A 44 10.34 -8.13 10.10
C MET A 44 10.86 -6.93 10.92
N ILE A 45 9.94 -6.12 11.47
CA ILE A 45 10.30 -4.98 12.34
C ILE A 45 11.00 -5.47 13.60
N HIS A 46 10.55 -6.59 14.19
CA HIS A 46 11.16 -7.16 15.37
C HIS A 46 12.57 -7.70 15.08
N GLU A 47 12.74 -8.42 13.97
CA GLU A 47 14.03 -8.99 13.55
C GLU A 47 15.07 -7.92 13.23
N GLN A 48 14.65 -6.77 12.72
CA GLN A 48 15.53 -5.69 12.28
C GLN A 48 15.44 -4.44 13.17
N LEU A 49 14.92 -4.58 14.39
CA LEU A 49 14.62 -3.45 15.27
C LEU A 49 15.82 -2.51 15.50
N ASP A 50 17.01 -3.09 15.64
CA ASP A 50 18.26 -2.33 15.86
C ASP A 50 18.74 -1.56 14.61
N LEU A 51 18.20 -1.89 13.43
CA LEU A 51 18.54 -1.27 12.15
C LEU A 51 17.51 -0.25 11.69
N ILE A 52 16.32 -0.24 12.30
CA ILE A 52 15.21 0.65 11.91
C ILE A 52 15.39 2.02 12.56
N ASP A 53 15.16 3.08 11.78
CA ASP A 53 15.18 4.44 12.30
C ASP A 53 14.00 4.66 13.27
N LYS A 54 14.27 5.38 14.37
CA LYS A 54 13.27 5.63 15.43
C LYS A 54 12.06 6.42 14.94
N GLU A 55 12.24 7.33 13.98
CA GLU A 55 11.17 8.10 13.39
C GLU A 55 10.26 7.19 12.54
N GLU A 56 10.85 6.31 11.74
CA GLU A 56 10.12 5.33 10.93
C GLU A 56 9.31 4.37 11.80
N LEU A 57 9.91 3.85 12.88
CA LEU A 57 9.22 3.00 13.84
C LEU A 57 8.03 3.72 14.50
N ASN A 58 8.22 4.97 14.91
CA ASN A 58 7.15 5.78 15.51
C ASN A 58 6.02 6.08 14.53
N ASN A 59 6.35 6.37 13.27
CA ASN A 59 5.36 6.58 12.21
C ASN A 59 4.52 5.33 11.98
N TYR A 60 5.16 4.15 11.97
CA TYR A 60 4.46 2.88 11.90
C TYR A 60 3.51 2.66 13.11
N ILE A 61 3.98 2.85 14.34
CA ILE A 61 3.16 2.71 15.56
C ILE A 61 1.95 3.65 15.52
N ASN A 62 2.15 4.90 15.10
CA ASN A 62 1.08 5.89 14.96
C ASN A 62 0.05 5.47 13.92
N ALA A 63 0.50 4.94 12.77
CA ALA A 63 -0.37 4.42 11.74
C ALA A 63 -1.18 3.21 12.23
N LYS A 64 -0.54 2.26 12.93
CA LYS A 64 -1.19 1.08 13.52
C LYS A 64 -2.33 1.49 14.44
N ASN A 65 -2.07 2.42 15.36
CA ASN A 65 -3.07 2.94 16.30
C ASN A 65 -4.22 3.67 15.59
N ARG A 66 -3.90 4.49 14.57
CA ARG A 66 -4.91 5.28 13.84
C ARG A 66 -5.83 4.41 13.00
N PHE A 67 -5.29 3.39 12.34
CA PHE A 67 -6.04 2.54 11.41
C PHE A 67 -6.56 1.26 12.07
N LYS A 68 -6.35 1.09 13.39
CA LYS A 68 -6.68 -0.12 14.15
C LYS A 68 -6.16 -1.38 13.44
N LEU A 69 -4.92 -1.30 12.95
CA LEU A 69 -4.22 -2.42 12.32
C LEU A 69 -3.86 -3.46 13.37
#